data_AF-A0A661U0X2-F1
#
_entry.id   AF-A0A661U0X2-F1
#
_cell.length_a   1.000
_cell.length_b   1.000
_cell.length_c   1.000
_cell.angle_alpha   90.00
_cell.angle_beta   90.00
_cell.angle_gamma   90.00
#
_symmetry.space_group_name_H-M   'P 1'
#
loop_
_entity.id
_entity.type
_entity.pdbx_description
1 polymer ?
#
loop_
_entity_poly.entity_id
_entity_poly.type
_entity_poly.pdbx_seq_one_letter_code
_entity_poly.pdbx_strand_id
1 'polypeptide(L)'
;IEVLYEQGVLSEEEVMSLMEEYGVLGDEGRAVYYDQVYRVFWGSGMGADDRAGIIVILELLRKGHRPHVLFTNGEESGCWGAEVAARDLAVYSEQFNLVIELDRRGWNDAVYYGCGNREIREWVGEYGWVEDYGTMTDIGVLCPVWDIAGVNLSVGYYHEHTLQEVLKLDELEYTIERVDRMLRDLPDKRLSYEREVIEGYEVVEIDQASVTEEAGKGFKRGVWV
;
A
#
# COMPACT_ATOMS: atom_id res chain seq x y z
N ILE A 1 -42.62 -11.37 0.83
CA ILE A 1 -41.78 -11.05 2.01
C ILE A 1 -40.39 -10.96 1.45
N GLU A 2 -39.90 -9.72 1.36
CA GLU A 2 -38.56 -9.36 0.94
C GLU A 2 -37.52 -10.03 1.85
N VAL A 3 -36.42 -10.46 1.24
CA VAL A 3 -35.12 -10.49 1.92
C VAL A 3 -34.20 -9.65 1.05
N LEU A 4 -34.14 -8.36 1.37
CA LEU A 4 -33.10 -7.45 0.92
C LEU A 4 -32.04 -7.43 2.02
N TYR A 5 -30.79 -7.65 1.63
CA TYR A 5 -29.58 -7.33 2.40
C TYR A 5 -29.35 -8.09 3.72
N GLU A 6 -28.46 -9.09 3.66
CA GLU A 6 -27.58 -9.41 4.80
C GLU A 6 -26.16 -8.97 4.45
N GLN A 7 -25.79 -7.81 5.02
CA GLN A 7 -24.46 -7.34 5.41
C GLN A 7 -23.23 -7.69 4.54
N GLY A 8 -22.75 -6.69 3.79
CA GLY A 8 -21.41 -6.14 4.07
C GLY A 8 -20.23 -6.52 3.19
N VAL A 9 -20.35 -7.45 2.25
CA VAL A 9 -19.25 -7.81 1.31
C VAL A 9 -19.82 -7.94 -0.10
N LEU A 10 -19.07 -7.52 -1.11
CA LEU A 10 -19.41 -7.74 -2.51
C LEU A 10 -19.73 -9.22 -2.72
N SER A 11 -20.80 -9.52 -3.44
CA SER A 11 -20.98 -10.87 -3.96
C SER A 11 -19.83 -11.21 -4.91
N GLU A 12 -19.50 -12.49 -5.03
CA GLU A 12 -18.46 -12.94 -5.97
C GLU A 12 -18.68 -12.39 -7.39
N GLU A 13 -19.93 -12.33 -7.86
CA GLU A 13 -20.29 -11.73 -9.15
C GLU A 13 -19.90 -10.25 -9.26
N GLU A 14 -20.06 -9.47 -8.18
CA GLU A 14 -19.69 -8.05 -8.19
C GLU A 14 -18.18 -7.85 -8.16
N VAL A 15 -17.45 -8.68 -7.41
CA VAL A 15 -15.97 -8.68 -7.43
C VAL A 15 -15.47 -9.04 -8.84
N MET A 16 -16.01 -10.10 -9.44
CA MET A 16 -15.69 -10.51 -10.80
C MET A 16 -15.98 -9.39 -11.81
N SER A 17 -17.12 -8.70 -11.67
CA SER A 17 -17.49 -7.58 -12.54
C SER A 17 -16.54 -6.39 -12.42
N LEU A 18 -16.10 -6.04 -11.21
CA LEU A 18 -15.10 -4.99 -11.01
C LEU A 18 -13.74 -5.41 -11.59
N MET A 19 -13.34 -6.66 -11.38
CA MET A 19 -12.09 -7.19 -11.94
C MET A 19 -12.08 -7.17 -13.46
N GLU A 20 -13.22 -7.44 -14.11
CA GLU A 20 -13.38 -7.29 -15.56
C GLU A 20 -13.32 -5.81 -15.98
N GLU A 21 -14.08 -4.94 -15.32
CA GLU A 21 -14.14 -3.51 -15.63
C GLU A 21 -12.77 -2.81 -15.53
N TYR A 22 -11.98 -3.18 -14.51
CA TYR A 22 -10.68 -2.57 -14.22
C TYR A 22 -9.48 -3.38 -14.75
N GLY A 23 -9.73 -4.36 -15.62
CA GLY A 23 -8.68 -5.05 -16.39
C GLY A 23 -7.84 -6.05 -15.60
N VAL A 24 -8.27 -6.46 -14.40
CA VAL A 24 -7.59 -7.50 -13.60
C VAL A 24 -7.72 -8.90 -14.25
N LEU A 25 -8.64 -9.05 -15.21
CA LEU A 25 -8.81 -10.28 -16.01
C LEU A 25 -7.87 -10.37 -17.23
N GLY A 26 -6.91 -9.46 -17.35
CA GLY A 26 -5.75 -9.57 -18.26
C GLY A 26 -5.73 -8.58 -19.43
N ASP A 27 -4.53 -8.31 -19.93
CA ASP A 27 -4.28 -7.60 -21.18
C ASP A 27 -4.30 -8.57 -22.40
N GLU A 28 -4.49 -8.06 -23.62
CA GLU A 28 -4.52 -8.86 -24.85
C GLU A 28 -3.33 -9.85 -24.93
N GLY A 29 -3.63 -11.16 -24.95
CA GLY A 29 -2.66 -12.24 -25.12
C GLY A 29 -2.15 -12.90 -23.85
N ARG A 30 -2.65 -12.50 -22.66
CA ARG A 30 -2.34 -13.16 -21.38
C ARG A 30 -3.54 -13.92 -20.83
N ALA A 31 -3.29 -14.99 -20.08
CA ALA A 31 -4.33 -15.86 -19.55
C ALA A 31 -4.48 -15.65 -18.04
N VAL A 32 -5.70 -15.36 -17.62
CA VAL A 32 -6.14 -15.30 -16.23
C VAL A 32 -7.08 -16.47 -15.97
N TYR A 33 -6.86 -17.15 -14.85
CA TYR A 33 -7.63 -18.30 -14.43
C TYR A 33 -8.29 -18.00 -13.09
N TYR A 34 -9.48 -18.54 -12.90
CA TYR A 34 -10.23 -18.41 -11.65
C TYR A 34 -10.63 -19.79 -11.12
N ASP A 35 -10.23 -20.09 -9.89
CA ASP A 35 -10.65 -21.28 -9.15
C ASP A 35 -11.75 -20.84 -8.19
N GLN A 36 -12.99 -21.17 -8.54
CA GLN A 36 -14.18 -20.87 -7.74
C GLN A 36 -14.20 -21.58 -6.38
N VAL A 37 -13.53 -22.74 -6.27
CA VAL A 37 -13.53 -23.53 -5.01
C VAL A 37 -12.62 -22.86 -3.99
N TYR A 38 -11.45 -22.39 -4.42
CA TYR A 38 -10.50 -21.70 -3.54
C TYR A 38 -10.62 -20.18 -3.58
N ARG A 39 -11.50 -19.63 -4.43
CA ARG A 39 -11.71 -18.19 -4.65
C ARG A 39 -10.39 -17.46 -4.97
N VAL A 40 -9.63 -18.04 -5.89
CA VAL A 40 -8.30 -17.55 -6.27
C VAL A 40 -8.24 -17.25 -7.76
N PHE A 41 -7.72 -16.08 -8.09
CA PHE A 41 -7.25 -15.76 -9.43
C PHE A 41 -5.75 -15.98 -9.54
N TRP A 42 -5.31 -16.51 -10.67
CA TRP A 42 -3.89 -16.54 -11.01
C TRP A 42 -3.68 -16.43 -12.51
N GLY A 43 -2.53 -15.92 -12.91
CA GLY A 43 -2.22 -15.76 -14.32
C GLY A 43 -1.02 -14.87 -14.56
N SER A 44 -0.81 -14.57 -15.84
CA SER A 44 0.16 -13.54 -16.23
C SER A 44 -0.57 -12.24 -16.53
N GLY A 45 -0.04 -11.12 -16.05
CA GLY A 45 -0.57 -9.78 -16.37
C GLY A 45 -1.97 -9.50 -15.84
N MET A 46 -2.28 -10.01 -14.65
CA MET A 46 -3.46 -9.54 -13.92
C MET A 46 -3.22 -8.12 -13.42
N GLY A 47 -1.97 -7.74 -13.17
CA GLY A 47 -1.65 -6.46 -12.55
C GLY A 47 -2.32 -6.35 -11.19
N ALA A 48 -2.39 -7.47 -10.45
CA ALA A 48 -2.99 -7.48 -9.12
C ALA A 48 -2.27 -6.49 -8.19
N ASP A 49 -0.96 -6.35 -8.40
CA ASP A 49 -0.14 -5.21 -8.04
C ASP A 49 -0.29 -4.15 -9.14
N ASP A 50 -0.97 -3.00 -8.97
CA ASP A 50 -1.59 -2.46 -7.74
C ASP A 50 -3.14 -2.49 -7.82
N ARG A 51 -3.73 -3.16 -8.82
CA ARG A 51 -5.18 -3.09 -9.10
C ARG A 51 -6.03 -3.69 -7.97
N ALA A 52 -5.48 -4.59 -7.15
CA ALA A 52 -6.15 -5.09 -5.96
C ALA A 52 -6.44 -3.94 -4.97
N GLY A 53 -5.47 -3.05 -4.75
CA GLY A 53 -5.66 -1.85 -3.93
C GLY A 53 -6.74 -0.92 -4.46
N ILE A 54 -6.78 -0.72 -5.78
CA ILE A 54 -7.83 0.06 -6.44
C ILE A 54 -9.21 -0.54 -6.18
N ILE A 55 -9.36 -1.86 -6.27
CA ILE A 55 -10.64 -2.54 -5.97
C ILE A 55 -11.06 -2.28 -4.52
N VAL A 56 -10.13 -2.37 -3.56
CA VAL A 56 -10.43 -2.05 -2.14
C VAL A 56 -10.94 -0.61 -2.01
N ILE A 57 -10.24 0.37 -2.61
CA ILE A 57 -10.63 1.78 -2.56
C ILE A 57 -12.03 1.99 -3.13
N LEU A 58 -12.30 1.46 -4.32
CA LEU A 58 -13.58 1.60 -5.00
C LEU A 58 -14.72 1.01 -4.17
N GLU A 59 -14.49 -0.13 -3.52
CA GLU A 59 -15.49 -0.74 -2.66
C GLU A 59 -15.78 0.10 -1.41
N LEU A 60 -14.76 0.67 -0.78
CA LEU A 60 -14.94 1.59 0.35
C LEU A 60 -15.75 2.83 -0.07
N LEU A 61 -15.51 3.38 -1.27
CA LEU A 61 -16.30 4.48 -1.83
C LEU A 61 -17.76 4.07 -2.09
N ARG A 62 -18.01 2.85 -2.59
CA ARG A 62 -19.36 2.27 -2.77
C ARG A 62 -20.09 2.12 -1.44
N LYS A 63 -19.40 1.72 -0.38
CA LYS A 63 -19.92 1.63 1.01
C LYS A 63 -20.25 2.98 1.64
N GLY A 64 -19.95 4.09 0.96
CA GLY A 64 -20.34 5.44 1.39
C GLY A 64 -19.22 6.23 2.05
N HIS A 65 -18.02 5.65 2.21
CA HIS A 65 -16.86 6.38 2.72
C HIS A 65 -16.43 7.47 1.74
N ARG A 66 -15.90 8.58 2.27
CA ARG A 66 -15.43 9.72 1.46
C ARG A 66 -14.05 10.19 1.93
N PRO A 67 -13.02 9.31 1.95
CA PRO A 67 -11.65 9.75 2.20
C PRO A 67 -11.16 10.60 1.02
N HIS A 68 -10.05 11.32 1.25
CA HIS A 68 -9.26 11.85 0.15
C HIS A 68 -8.50 10.69 -0.50
N VAL A 69 -8.66 10.52 -1.81
CA VAL A 69 -8.02 9.42 -2.57
C VAL A 69 -6.98 10.02 -3.50
N LEU A 70 -5.75 9.49 -3.43
CA LEU A 70 -4.67 9.79 -4.35
C LEU A 70 -4.35 8.52 -5.13
N PHE A 71 -4.44 8.59 -6.46
CA PHE A 71 -3.89 7.57 -7.35
C PHE A 71 -2.56 8.07 -7.89
N THR A 72 -1.51 7.32 -7.65
CA THR A 72 -0.16 7.59 -8.14
C THR A 72 0.11 6.75 -9.39
N ASN A 73 1.16 7.11 -10.12
CA ASN A 73 1.64 6.36 -11.27
C ASN A 73 3.16 6.47 -11.31
N GLY A 74 3.84 5.45 -11.84
CA GLY A 74 5.29 5.41 -11.96
C GLY A 74 6.01 5.09 -10.65
N GLU A 75 5.36 4.37 -9.73
CA GLU A 75 6.00 3.71 -8.57
C GLU A 75 7.18 2.87 -9.07
N GLU A 76 6.92 1.97 -10.03
CA GLU A 76 7.92 1.06 -10.63
C GLU A 76 9.09 1.77 -11.35
N SER A 77 8.95 3.07 -11.61
CA SER A 77 9.98 3.90 -12.25
C SER A 77 10.67 4.85 -11.27
N GLY A 78 10.52 4.62 -9.96
CA GLY A 78 11.14 5.39 -8.88
C GLY A 78 10.21 6.37 -8.18
N CYS A 79 8.93 6.02 -7.97
CA CYS A 79 7.97 6.82 -7.20
C CYS A 79 7.72 8.25 -7.72
N TRP A 80 7.85 8.49 -9.03
CA TRP A 80 7.71 9.85 -9.61
C TRP A 80 6.35 10.49 -9.28
N GLY A 81 5.28 9.70 -9.30
CA GLY A 81 3.94 10.16 -8.93
C GLY A 81 3.89 10.66 -7.48
N ALA A 82 4.46 9.90 -6.56
CA ALA A 82 4.56 10.28 -5.16
C ALA A 82 5.47 11.48 -4.93
N GLU A 83 6.59 11.60 -5.64
CA GLU A 83 7.46 12.80 -5.54
C GLU A 83 6.73 14.08 -5.96
N VAL A 84 5.99 14.01 -7.08
CA VAL A 84 5.19 15.14 -7.58
C VAL A 84 4.07 15.47 -6.59
N ALA A 85 3.35 14.45 -6.09
CA ALA A 85 2.30 14.64 -5.09
C ALA A 85 2.84 15.20 -3.78
N ALA A 86 3.98 14.68 -3.30
CA ALA A 86 4.66 15.13 -2.10
C ALA A 86 4.91 16.64 -2.17
N ARG A 87 5.41 17.13 -3.31
CA ARG A 87 5.69 18.56 -3.54
C ARG A 87 4.42 19.39 -3.75
N ASP A 88 3.58 18.98 -4.69
CA ASP A 88 2.50 19.84 -5.22
C ASP A 88 1.24 19.82 -4.33
N LEU A 89 1.04 18.73 -3.58
CA LEU A 89 -0.11 18.56 -2.69
C LEU A 89 0.23 18.77 -1.20
N ALA A 90 1.48 19.07 -0.85
CA ALA A 90 1.90 19.35 0.54
C ALA A 90 1.02 20.39 1.24
N VAL A 91 0.52 21.39 0.50
CA VAL A 91 -0.38 22.44 1.04
C VAL A 91 -1.68 21.88 1.62
N TYR A 92 -2.09 20.67 1.21
CA TYR A 92 -3.29 20.00 1.69
C TYR A 92 -3.03 19.02 2.83
N SER A 93 -1.76 18.72 3.16
CA SER A 93 -1.38 17.67 4.14
C SER A 93 -1.96 17.87 5.54
N GLU A 94 -2.20 19.11 5.95
CA GLU A 94 -2.83 19.47 7.24
C GLU A 94 -4.30 19.05 7.34
N GLN A 95 -4.93 18.66 6.23
CA GLN A 95 -6.33 18.21 6.20
C GLN A 95 -6.47 16.71 6.47
N PHE A 96 -5.37 15.97 6.54
CA PHE A 96 -5.37 14.52 6.66
C PHE A 96 -4.99 14.08 8.07
N ASN A 97 -5.64 13.04 8.59
CA ASN A 97 -5.32 12.48 9.90
C ASN A 97 -4.15 11.48 9.84
N LEU A 98 -4.13 10.65 8.78
CA LEU A 98 -3.07 9.70 8.46
C LEU A 98 -3.14 9.36 6.96
N VAL A 99 -2.16 8.59 6.47
CA VAL A 99 -2.17 8.00 5.13
C VAL A 99 -2.32 6.47 5.22
N ILE A 100 -3.23 5.90 4.44
CA ILE A 100 -3.35 4.45 4.27
C ILE A 100 -3.07 4.15 2.80
N GLU A 101 -2.03 3.38 2.55
CA GLU A 101 -1.71 2.82 1.25
C GLU A 101 -2.16 1.36 1.21
N LEU A 102 -2.66 0.95 0.04
CA LEU A 102 -3.27 -0.34 -0.20
C LEU A 102 -2.50 -1.03 -1.31
N ASP A 103 -1.22 -1.28 -1.05
CA ASP A 103 -0.28 -1.71 -2.07
C ASP A 103 0.81 -2.61 -1.48
N ARG A 104 0.35 -3.65 -0.78
CA ARG A 104 1.24 -4.62 -0.16
C ARG A 104 0.74 -6.02 -0.47
N ARG A 105 1.68 -6.91 -0.84
CA ARG A 105 1.40 -8.34 -0.95
C ARG A 105 1.00 -8.95 0.39
N GLY A 106 0.44 -10.15 0.36
CA GLY A 106 0.08 -10.88 1.59
C GLY A 106 -1.33 -10.56 2.05
N TRP A 107 -1.64 -10.81 3.32
CA TRP A 107 -3.00 -10.70 3.85
C TRP A 107 -3.11 -10.04 5.22
N ASN A 108 -2.00 -9.81 5.91
CA ASN A 108 -2.06 -9.30 7.28
C ASN A 108 -0.95 -8.30 7.63
N ASP A 109 -0.20 -7.83 6.63
CA ASP A 109 0.99 -7.06 6.89
C ASP A 109 0.65 -5.57 6.94
N ALA A 110 1.30 -4.86 7.85
CA ALA A 110 1.29 -3.40 7.97
C ALA A 110 2.74 -2.89 8.00
N VAL A 111 3.11 -2.07 7.01
CA VAL A 111 4.48 -1.55 6.84
C VAL A 111 4.49 -0.03 6.94
N TYR A 112 5.43 0.54 7.71
CA TYR A 112 5.45 1.97 8.09
C TYR A 112 6.61 2.78 7.51
N TYR A 113 7.51 2.17 6.74
CA TYR A 113 8.61 2.82 5.98
C TYR A 113 9.35 3.94 6.74
N GLY A 114 9.83 3.63 7.94
CA GLY A 114 10.60 4.55 8.77
C GLY A 114 9.77 5.52 9.62
N CYS A 115 8.43 5.41 9.63
CA CYS A 115 7.57 6.09 10.59
C CYS A 115 7.56 5.34 11.93
N GLY A 116 8.29 5.84 12.91
CA GLY A 116 8.37 5.36 14.29
C GLY A 116 7.23 5.82 15.21
N ASN A 117 6.21 6.50 14.70
CA ASN A 117 5.07 6.92 15.52
C ASN A 117 4.36 5.68 16.07
N ARG A 118 4.27 5.58 17.40
CA ARG A 118 3.70 4.39 18.06
C ARG A 118 2.17 4.36 18.03
N GLU A 119 1.54 5.52 18.00
CA GLU A 119 0.08 5.62 18.04
C GLU A 119 -0.55 5.03 16.77
N ILE A 120 0.03 5.26 15.58
CA ILE A 120 -0.45 4.62 14.35
C ILE A 120 -0.31 3.10 14.42
N ARG A 121 0.79 2.58 15.00
CA ARG A 121 1.03 1.13 15.10
C ARG A 121 0.05 0.46 16.06
N GLU A 122 -0.20 1.10 17.19
CA GLU A 122 -1.18 0.65 18.17
C GLU A 122 -2.59 0.66 17.55
N TRP A 123 -3.00 1.77 16.92
CA TRP A 123 -4.30 1.88 16.26
C TRP A 123 -4.48 0.89 15.11
N VAL A 124 -3.51 0.73 14.21
CA VAL A 124 -3.55 -0.26 13.12
C VAL A 124 -3.64 -1.68 13.70
N GLY A 125 -2.90 -1.98 14.76
CA GLY A 125 -2.92 -3.29 15.42
C GLY A 125 -4.27 -3.69 16.01
N GLU A 126 -5.11 -2.74 16.44
CA GLU A 126 -6.47 -3.00 16.94
C GLU A 126 -7.37 -3.66 15.90
N TYR A 127 -7.06 -3.48 14.61
CA TYR A 127 -7.80 -4.08 13.49
C TYR A 127 -7.25 -5.43 13.03
N GLY A 128 -6.23 -5.96 13.73
CA GLY A 128 -5.67 -7.30 13.53
C GLY A 128 -4.45 -7.37 12.60
N TRP A 129 -3.97 -6.23 12.11
CA TRP A 129 -2.78 -6.13 11.29
C TRP A 129 -1.50 -6.43 12.08
N VAL A 130 -0.52 -7.01 11.42
CA VAL A 130 0.78 -7.39 11.98
C VAL A 130 1.87 -6.59 11.30
N GLU A 131 2.75 -6.01 12.10
CA GLU A 131 3.88 -5.24 11.58
C GLU A 131 4.82 -6.13 10.74
N ASP A 132 5.20 -5.60 9.59
CA ASP A 132 6.22 -6.17 8.71
C ASP A 132 7.14 -5.07 8.18
N TYR A 133 8.21 -5.45 7.48
CA TYR A 133 9.22 -4.54 6.95
C TYR A 133 9.24 -4.56 5.41
N GLY A 134 9.54 -3.39 4.84
CA GLY A 134 9.63 -3.16 3.41
C GLY A 134 10.70 -2.12 3.09
N THR A 135 11.05 -2.01 1.81
CA THR A 135 12.21 -1.21 1.38
C THR A 135 11.83 0.12 0.76
N MET A 136 10.75 0.19 -0.02
CA MET A 136 10.30 1.40 -0.70
C MET A 136 8.83 1.24 -1.13
N THR A 137 8.10 2.36 -1.17
CA THR A 137 6.74 2.52 -1.71
C THR A 137 6.40 4.03 -1.65
N ASP A 138 5.23 4.44 -2.12
CA ASP A 138 4.88 5.86 -2.21
C ASP A 138 4.76 6.54 -0.85
N ILE A 139 4.23 5.87 0.19
CA ILE A 139 4.16 6.48 1.53
C ILE A 139 5.53 6.73 2.16
N GLY A 140 6.58 6.02 1.72
CA GLY A 140 7.95 6.30 2.12
C GLY A 140 8.46 7.65 1.62
N VAL A 141 7.86 8.18 0.55
CA VAL A 141 8.14 9.52 -0.01
C VAL A 141 7.17 10.56 0.55
N LEU A 142 5.87 10.24 0.60
CA LEU A 142 4.82 11.17 1.03
C LEU A 142 4.91 11.53 2.51
N CYS A 143 4.99 10.52 3.38
CA CYS A 143 4.87 10.70 4.84
C CYS A 143 5.95 11.64 5.43
N PRO A 144 7.24 11.51 5.07
CA PRO A 144 8.27 12.42 5.58
C PRO A 144 8.10 13.87 5.10
N VAL A 145 7.62 14.09 3.86
CA VAL A 145 7.44 15.44 3.29
C VAL A 145 6.20 16.12 3.85
N TRP A 146 5.13 15.35 4.01
CA TRP A 146 3.87 15.83 4.56
C TRP A 146 3.85 15.86 6.08
N ASP A 147 4.89 15.34 6.75
CA ASP A 147 4.98 15.22 8.22
C ASP A 147 3.79 14.45 8.83
N ILE A 148 3.32 13.40 8.15
CA ILE A 148 2.12 12.64 8.53
C ILE A 148 2.45 11.15 8.67
N ALA A 149 1.87 10.48 9.65
CA ALA A 149 2.02 9.04 9.81
C ALA A 149 1.26 8.30 8.70
N GLY A 150 1.83 7.21 8.20
CA GLY A 150 1.16 6.36 7.22
C GLY A 150 1.51 4.88 7.38
N VAL A 151 0.67 4.06 6.77
CA VAL A 151 0.78 2.60 6.77
C VAL A 151 0.43 2.04 5.39
N ASN A 152 1.19 1.05 4.92
CA ASN A 152 0.86 0.26 3.74
C ASN A 152 0.33 -1.11 4.19
N LEU A 153 -0.86 -1.48 3.74
CA LEU A 153 -1.59 -2.65 4.19
C LEU A 153 -1.70 -3.71 3.10
N SER A 154 -1.56 -4.97 3.48
CA SER A 154 -1.68 -6.06 2.52
C SER A 154 -3.06 -6.15 1.86
N VAL A 155 -3.12 -6.49 0.56
CA VAL A 155 -4.35 -6.54 -0.24
C VAL A 155 -4.62 -7.89 -0.95
N GLY A 156 -3.94 -8.96 -0.54
CA GLY A 156 -4.27 -10.34 -0.94
C GLY A 156 -3.60 -10.84 -2.22
N TYR A 157 -2.70 -10.06 -2.82
CA TYR A 157 -1.90 -10.51 -3.96
C TYR A 157 -0.56 -11.15 -3.54
N TYR A 158 -0.02 -12.00 -4.41
CA TYR A 158 1.27 -12.67 -4.26
C TYR A 158 1.96 -12.83 -5.61
N HIS A 159 3.28 -13.04 -5.55
CA HIS A 159 4.10 -13.29 -6.73
C HIS A 159 4.03 -12.12 -7.72
N GLU A 160 4.01 -10.91 -7.16
CA GLU A 160 4.07 -9.64 -7.87
C GLU A 160 5.27 -9.57 -8.81
N HIS A 161 5.08 -8.88 -9.94
CA HIS A 161 6.04 -8.78 -11.05
C HIS A 161 6.52 -10.15 -11.61
N THR A 162 5.72 -11.21 -11.47
CA THR A 162 5.99 -12.51 -12.09
C THR A 162 4.93 -12.88 -13.12
N LEU A 163 5.17 -13.96 -13.88
CA LEU A 163 4.17 -14.51 -14.79
C LEU A 163 3.06 -15.31 -14.08
N GLN A 164 3.11 -15.39 -12.75
CA GLN A 164 2.28 -16.23 -11.91
C GLN A 164 1.73 -15.42 -10.74
N GLU A 165 1.29 -14.19 -11.01
CA GLU A 165 0.57 -13.39 -10.03
C GLU A 165 -0.62 -14.18 -9.52
N VAL A 166 -0.91 -14.03 -8.23
CA VAL A 166 -2.04 -14.65 -7.57
C VAL A 166 -2.78 -13.56 -6.82
N LEU A 167 -4.12 -13.55 -6.91
CA LEU A 167 -4.99 -12.76 -6.05
C LEU A 167 -5.97 -13.69 -5.36
N LYS A 168 -6.01 -13.65 -4.04
CA LYS A 168 -6.97 -14.42 -3.24
C LYS A 168 -8.11 -13.51 -2.78
N LEU A 169 -9.33 -13.85 -3.16
CA LEU A 169 -10.49 -13.01 -2.88
C LEU A 169 -10.79 -12.91 -1.39
N ASP A 170 -10.68 -14.02 -0.65
CA ASP A 170 -10.93 -14.01 0.80
C ASP A 170 -9.99 -13.02 1.51
N GLU A 171 -8.75 -12.91 1.05
CA GLU A 171 -7.75 -12.01 1.63
C GLU A 171 -7.98 -10.54 1.24
N LEU A 172 -8.40 -10.29 -0.01
CA LEU A 172 -8.87 -8.98 -0.46
C LEU A 172 -10.09 -8.50 0.35
N GLU A 173 -11.06 -9.39 0.57
CA GLU A 173 -12.27 -9.13 1.35
C GLU A 173 -11.93 -8.83 2.82
N TYR A 174 -11.00 -9.57 3.43
CA TYR A 174 -10.51 -9.25 4.78
C TYR A 174 -9.91 -7.85 4.87
N THR A 175 -9.22 -7.39 3.83
CA THR A 175 -8.69 -6.02 3.78
C THR A 175 -9.82 -5.00 3.65
N ILE A 176 -10.79 -5.22 2.76
CA ILE A 176 -11.98 -4.36 2.64
C ILE A 176 -12.70 -4.21 3.98
N GLU A 177 -12.95 -5.31 4.69
CA GLU A 177 -13.64 -5.29 5.98
C GLU A 177 -12.86 -4.56 7.08
N ARG A 178 -11.54 -4.78 7.16
CA ARG A 178 -10.70 -4.11 8.16
C ARG A 178 -10.62 -2.62 7.89
N VAL A 179 -10.38 -2.22 6.65
CA VAL A 179 -10.28 -0.79 6.30
C VAL A 179 -11.64 -0.10 6.43
N ASP A 180 -12.75 -0.78 6.10
CA ASP A 180 -14.11 -0.26 6.37
C ASP A 180 -14.31 0.05 7.86
N ARG A 181 -13.84 -0.82 8.76
CA ARG A 181 -13.88 -0.55 10.21
C ARG A 181 -12.95 0.59 10.60
N MET A 182 -11.72 0.64 10.08
CA MET A 182 -10.77 1.72 10.33
C MET A 182 -11.32 3.09 9.92
N LEU A 183 -11.99 3.19 8.76
CA LEU A 183 -12.57 4.45 8.28
C LEU A 183 -13.79 4.91 9.09
N ARG A 184 -14.44 4.02 9.86
CA ARG A 184 -15.53 4.37 10.79
C ARG A 184 -15.03 4.89 12.13
N ASP A 185 -13.78 4.61 12.47
CA ASP A 185 -13.15 4.92 13.75
C ASP A 185 -11.72 5.42 13.54
N LEU A 186 -11.65 6.54 12.78
CA LEU A 186 -10.41 7.24 12.51
C LEU A 186 -9.90 7.93 13.78
N PRO A 187 -8.56 8.08 13.94
CA PRO A 187 -8.01 8.86 15.04
C PRO A 187 -8.57 10.29 15.03
N ASP A 188 -9.04 10.77 16.18
CA ASP A 188 -9.61 12.12 16.35
C ASP A 188 -8.61 13.26 16.04
N LYS A 189 -7.33 12.93 15.96
CA LYS A 189 -6.23 13.85 15.69
C LYS A 189 -5.37 13.37 14.53
N ARG A 190 -4.67 14.31 13.92
CA ARG A 190 -3.60 14.02 12.98
C ARG A 190 -2.42 13.35 13.69
N LEU A 191 -1.94 12.25 13.11
CA LEU A 191 -0.77 11.53 13.56
C LEU A 191 0.44 12.03 12.76
N SER A 192 1.48 12.48 13.45
CA SER A 192 2.69 13.03 12.83
C SER A 192 3.65 11.92 12.41
N TYR A 193 4.41 12.18 11.34
CA TYR A 193 5.54 11.33 11.01
C TYR A 193 6.63 11.50 12.07
N GLU A 194 7.11 10.38 12.61
CA GLU A 194 8.27 10.38 13.49
C GLU A 194 9.34 9.52 12.82
N ARG A 195 10.52 10.07 12.54
CA ARG A 195 11.58 9.24 11.96
C ARG A 195 12.01 8.19 12.98
N GLU A 196 11.91 6.93 12.60
CA GLU A 196 12.39 5.82 13.41
C GLU A 196 13.91 5.92 13.57
N VAL A 197 14.36 6.00 14.82
CA VAL A 197 15.79 6.03 15.17
C VAL A 197 16.19 4.63 15.61
N ILE A 198 17.02 3.97 14.82
CA ILE A 198 17.64 2.71 15.23
C ILE A 198 18.80 3.04 16.16
N GLU A 199 18.60 2.85 17.46
CA GLU A 199 19.68 3.04 18.45
C GLU A 199 20.90 2.17 18.10
N GLY A 200 22.07 2.81 17.96
CA GLY A 200 23.35 2.14 17.68
C GLY A 200 23.92 2.35 16.28
N TYR A 201 23.23 3.06 15.38
CA TYR A 201 23.76 3.47 14.08
C TYR A 201 23.77 5.00 13.96
N GLU A 202 24.95 5.61 13.85
CA GLU A 202 25.07 7.02 13.43
C GLU A 202 24.82 7.11 11.93
N VAL A 203 23.83 7.91 11.54
CA VAL A 203 23.67 8.34 10.15
C VAL A 203 24.80 9.32 9.85
N VAL A 204 25.82 8.87 9.12
CA VAL A 204 26.86 9.75 8.59
C VAL A 204 26.29 10.39 7.33
N GLU A 205 26.00 11.69 7.37
CA GLU A 205 25.72 12.45 6.15
C GLU A 205 26.97 12.42 5.26
N ILE A 206 26.88 11.71 4.14
CA ILE A 206 27.92 11.73 3.11
C ILE A 206 27.66 12.96 2.26
N ASP A 207 28.44 14.02 2.48
CA ASP A 207 28.50 15.17 1.59
C ASP A 207 29.00 14.70 0.21
N GLN A 208 28.14 14.77 -0.82
CA GLN A 208 28.48 14.36 -2.18
C GLN A 208 29.69 15.11 -2.75
N ALA A 209 30.07 16.27 -2.19
CA ALA A 209 31.26 17.00 -2.60
C ALA A 209 32.58 16.28 -2.22
N SER A 210 32.58 15.46 -1.17
CA SER A 210 33.79 14.82 -0.63
C SER A 210 34.17 13.50 -1.31
N VAL A 211 33.26 12.91 -2.10
CA VAL A 211 33.46 11.61 -2.79
C VAL A 211 34.46 11.72 -3.97
N THR A 212 34.76 12.93 -4.45
CA THR A 212 35.59 13.12 -5.65
C THR A 212 37.10 13.15 -5.38
N GLU A 213 37.58 13.32 -4.14
CA GLU A 213 39.02 13.40 -3.84
C GLU A 213 39.67 12.06 -3.44
N GLU A 214 38.93 11.07 -2.94
CA GLU A 214 39.51 9.81 -2.42
C GLU A 214 39.41 8.59 -3.37
N ALA A 215 38.96 8.77 -4.62
CA ALA A 215 38.85 7.68 -5.60
C ALA A 215 40.21 7.08 -6.08
N GLY A 216 41.34 7.51 -5.51
CA GLY A 216 42.69 7.12 -5.94
C GLY A 216 43.39 6.03 -5.13
N LYS A 217 42.89 5.60 -3.97
CA LYS A 217 43.62 4.66 -3.09
C LYS A 217 42.73 3.56 -2.53
N GLY A 218 42.63 2.49 -3.33
CA GLY A 218 42.41 1.10 -2.94
C GLY A 218 41.59 0.85 -1.68
N PHE A 219 40.29 0.57 -1.85
CA PHE A 219 39.51 -0.18 -0.87
C PHE A 219 38.67 -1.26 -1.53
N LYS A 220 38.54 -2.37 -0.81
CA LYS A 220 37.98 -3.65 -1.25
C LYS A 220 36.49 -3.54 -1.56
N ARG A 221 36.05 -4.35 -2.52
CA ARG A 221 34.66 -4.63 -2.89
C ARG A 221 33.75 -4.70 -1.65
N GLY A 222 32.76 -3.82 -1.60
CA GLY A 222 31.63 -3.87 -0.70
C GLY A 222 30.53 -2.97 -1.27
N VAL A 223 29.42 -3.57 -1.68
CA VAL A 223 28.16 -2.87 -1.91
C VAL A 223 27.42 -2.96 -0.59
N TRP A 224 27.04 -1.82 -0.03
CA TRP A 224 26.01 -1.71 1.00
C TRP A 224 25.19 -0.46 0.69
N VAL A 225 24.43 -0.52 -0.40
CA VAL A 225 22.96 -0.31 -0.50
C VAL A 225 22.53 -1.07 -1.74
#